data_AF-A0A8J3R0R5-F1
#
_entry.id   AF-A0A8J3R0R5-F1
#
_cell.length_a   1.000
_cell.length_b   1.000
_cell.length_c   1.000
_cell.angle_alpha   90.00
_cell.angle_beta   90.00
_cell.angle_gamma   90.00
#
_symmetry.space_group_name_H-M   'P 1'
#
loop_
_entity.id
_entity.type
_entity.pdbx_description
1 polymer ?
#
loop_
_entity_poly.entity_id
_entity_poly.type
_entity_poly.pdbx_seq_one_letter_code
_entity_poly.pdbx_strand_id
1 'polypeptide(L)'
;MLAETVDAVIGVDTHRDTHSASLVNALGGELAAITVTADTAGYNQLMSWAHQHSPGPRVVWAMEGTRSHGAGLPRALRAAKRFGCY
;
A
#
# COMPACT_ATOMS: atom_id res chain seq x y z
N MET A 1 8.51 17.91 5.88
CA MET A 1 8.58 17.03 4.68
C MET A 1 7.89 15.70 4.99
N LEU A 2 7.31 14.99 4.00
CA LEU A 2 6.63 13.70 4.25
C LEU A 2 7.54 12.72 5.02
N ALA A 3 8.81 12.64 4.64
CA ALA A 3 9.86 11.84 5.27
C ALA A 3 10.06 12.09 6.79
N GLU A 4 9.68 13.26 7.31
CA GLU A 4 9.77 13.56 8.76
C GLU A 4 8.52 13.07 9.51
N THR A 5 7.43 12.84 8.77
CA THR A 5 6.08 12.55 9.31
C THR A 5 5.62 11.11 9.10
N VAL A 6 6.34 10.33 8.30
CA VAL A 6 6.07 8.90 8.05
C VAL A 6 7.30 8.06 8.34
N ASP A 7 7.09 6.79 8.64
CA ASP A 7 8.15 5.79 8.81
C ASP A 7 8.44 5.11 7.47
N ALA A 8 7.40 4.98 6.62
CA ALA A 8 7.49 4.46 5.27
C ALA A 8 6.29 4.89 4.39
N VAL A 9 6.46 4.73 3.08
CA VAL A 9 5.42 4.88 2.05
C VAL A 9 5.22 3.53 1.37
N ILE A 10 3.97 3.14 1.14
CA ILE A 10 3.64 2.01 0.27
C ILE A 10 3.16 2.56 -1.07
N GLY A 11 3.98 2.44 -2.10
CA GLY A 11 3.60 2.72 -3.48
C GLY A 11 2.88 1.52 -4.08
N VAL A 12 1.74 1.72 -4.75
CA VAL A 12 0.99 0.65 -5.41
C VAL A 12 0.71 1.03 -6.86
N ASP A 13 1.20 0.19 -7.77
CA ASP A 13 0.84 0.18 -9.19
C ASP A 13 -0.32 -0.80 -9.42
N THR A 14 -1.38 -0.32 -10.06
CA THR A 14 -2.60 -1.09 -10.26
C THR A 14 -2.72 -1.55 -11.71
N HIS A 15 -2.65 -2.86 -11.93
CA HIS A 15 -2.99 -3.51 -13.19
C HIS A 15 -4.38 -4.17 -13.11
N ARG A 16 -4.90 -4.66 -14.24
CA ARG A 16 -6.22 -5.29 -14.31
C ARG A 16 -6.40 -6.48 -13.37
N ASP A 17 -5.40 -7.35 -13.37
CA ASP A 17 -5.47 -8.65 -12.68
C ASP A 17 -4.64 -8.67 -11.39
N THR A 18 -3.74 -7.70 -11.24
CA THR A 18 -2.76 -7.67 -10.15
C THR A 18 -2.50 -6.26 -9.65
N HIS A 19 -2.01 -6.15 -8.42
CA HIS A 19 -1.46 -4.93 -7.85
C HIS A 19 -0.04 -5.21 -7.39
N SER A 20 0.90 -4.39 -7.84
CA SER A 20 2.30 -4.46 -7.41
C SER A 20 2.53 -3.34 -6.41
N ALA A 21 3.11 -3.68 -5.27
CA ALA A 21 3.37 -2.75 -4.18
C ALA A 21 4.83 -2.77 -3.75
N SER A 22 5.35 -1.60 -3.39
CA SER A 22 6.69 -1.41 -2.85
C SER A 22 6.60 -0.60 -1.56
N LEU A 23 7.29 -1.05 -0.51
CA LEU A 23 7.42 -0.37 0.77
C LEU A 23 8.77 0.36 0.78
N VAL A 24 8.74 1.68 0.88
CA VAL A 24 9.92 2.54 0.79
C VAL A 24 10.07 3.33 2.09
N ASN A 25 11.26 3.32 2.69
CA ASN A 25 11.55 4.08 3.90
C ASN A 25 11.62 5.60 3.64
N ALA A 26 11.68 6.39 4.70
CA ALA A 26 11.76 7.86 4.61
C ALA A 26 12.99 8.40 3.83
N LEU A 27 14.03 7.59 3.65
CA LEU A 27 15.24 7.93 2.89
C LEU A 27 15.15 7.53 1.41
N GLY A 28 14.03 6.95 0.96
CA GLY A 28 13.84 6.48 -0.40
C GLY A 28 14.36 5.06 -0.68
N GLY A 29 14.81 4.33 0.35
CA GLY A 29 15.25 2.93 0.21
C GLY A 29 14.07 1.95 0.25
N GLU A 30 13.98 1.07 -0.74
CA GLU A 30 13.00 -0.02 -0.75
C GLU A 30 13.32 -1.07 0.33
N LEU A 31 12.33 -1.37 1.16
CA LEU A 31 12.41 -2.35 2.24
C LEU A 31 11.85 -3.71 1.82
N ALA A 32 10.79 -3.71 1.00
CA ALA A 32 10.12 -4.91 0.53
C ALA A 32 9.24 -4.60 -0.69
N ALA A 33 8.93 -5.64 -1.48
CA ALA A 33 7.96 -5.59 -2.57
C ALA A 33 7.02 -6.81 -2.54
N ILE A 34 5.82 -6.66 -3.11
CA ILE A 34 4.86 -7.75 -3.31
C ILE A 34 4.00 -7.50 -4.55
N THR A 35 3.58 -8.57 -5.22
CA THR A 35 2.49 -8.51 -6.20
C THR A 35 1.36 -9.42 -5.73
N VAL A 36 0.13 -8.91 -5.74
CA VAL A 36 -1.08 -9.61 -5.31
C VAL A 36 -2.12 -9.61 -6.42
N THR A 37 -3.11 -10.50 -6.35
CA THR A 37 -4.27 -10.45 -7.26
C THR A 37 -5.14 -9.21 -6.97
N ALA A 38 -5.79 -8.68 -8.00
CA ALA A 38 -6.70 -7.53 -7.89
C ALA A 38 -8.09 -7.94 -7.35
N ASP A 39 -8.11 -8.68 -6.24
CA ASP A 39 -9.32 -9.18 -5.60
C ASP A 39 -9.24 -9.06 -4.06
N THR A 40 -10.29 -9.49 -3.37
CA THR A 40 -10.37 -9.39 -1.89
C THR A 40 -9.27 -10.19 -1.18
N ALA A 41 -8.89 -11.36 -1.70
CA ALA A 41 -7.82 -12.17 -1.11
C ALA A 41 -6.48 -11.46 -1.26
N GLY A 42 -6.20 -10.92 -2.45
CA GLY A 42 -5.00 -10.13 -2.71
C GLY A 42 -4.92 -8.88 -1.85
N TYR A 43 -6.03 -8.17 -1.62
CA TYR A 43 -6.05 -7.00 -0.72
C TYR A 43 -5.74 -7.38 0.73
N ASN A 44 -6.28 -8.49 1.22
CA ASN A 44 -5.98 -8.99 2.57
C ASN A 44 -4.51 -9.40 2.71
N GLN A 45 -3.95 -10.04 1.68
CA GLN A 45 -2.54 -10.38 1.62
C GLN A 45 -1.66 -9.13 1.63
N LEU A 46 -2.01 -8.11 0.83
CA LEU A 46 -1.29 -6.85 0.77
C LEU A 46 -1.31 -6.10 2.12
N MET A 47 -2.45 -6.08 2.82
CA MET A 47 -2.54 -5.48 4.16
C MET A 47 -1.72 -6.26 5.20
N SER A 48 -1.72 -7.59 5.12
CA SER A 48 -0.93 -8.44 6.02
C SER A 48 0.56 -8.26 5.78
N TRP A 49 0.97 -8.22 4.52
CA TRP A 49 2.34 -7.91 4.10
C TRP A 49 2.78 -6.53 4.58
N ALA A 50 1.94 -5.50 4.42
CA ALA A 50 2.23 -4.16 4.89
C ALA A 50 2.48 -4.14 6.40
N HIS A 51 1.63 -4.79 7.20
CA HIS A 51 1.80 -4.89 8.64
C HIS A 51 3.11 -5.60 9.04
N GLN A 52 3.50 -6.64 8.30
CA GLN A 52 4.70 -7.44 8.62
C GLN A 52 6.00 -6.70 8.31
N HIS A 53 6.02 -5.86 7.27
CA HIS A 53 7.25 -5.24 6.78
C HIS A 53 7.42 -3.77 7.19
N SER A 54 6.35 -3.12 7.67
CA SER A 54 6.41 -1.72 8.07
C SER A 54 7.38 -1.49 9.23
N PRO A 55 8.32 -0.54 9.13
CA PRO A 55 9.29 -0.25 10.19
C PRO A 55 8.67 0.46 11.41
N GLY A 56 7.44 0.93 11.29
CA GLY A 56 6.71 1.64 12.33
C GLY A 56 5.25 1.89 11.95
N PRO A 57 4.45 2.50 12.84
CA PRO A 57 3.02 2.69 12.64
C PRO A 57 2.65 3.80 11.66
N ARG A 58 3.55 4.72 11.33
CA ARG A 58 3.25 5.90 10.50
C ARG A 58 3.46 5.58 9.02
N VAL A 59 2.54 4.83 8.43
CA VAL A 59 2.64 4.41 7.02
C VAL A 59 1.55 5.05 6.19
N VAL A 60 1.94 5.58 5.04
CA VAL A 60 1.02 6.16 4.05
C VAL A 60 1.01 5.31 2.78
N TRP A 61 -0.13 5.30 2.09
CA TRP A 61 -0.32 4.56 0.85
C TRP A 61 -0.43 5.54 -0.32
N ALA A 62 0.46 5.40 -1.30
CA ALA A 62 0.41 6.11 -2.56
C ALA A 62 -0.01 5.13 -3.66
N MET A 63 -1.13 5.40 -4.35
CA MET A 63 -1.66 4.50 -5.37
C MET A 63 -1.73 5.22 -6.72
N GLU A 64 -1.15 4.62 -7.76
CA GLU A 64 -1.31 5.08 -9.14
C GLU A 64 -2.51 4.35 -9.79
N GLY A 65 -3.42 5.12 -10.40
CA GLY A 65 -4.59 4.55 -11.08
C GLY A 65 -5.76 4.16 -10.16
N THR A 66 -6.22 5.03 -9.27
CA THR A 66 -7.38 4.79 -8.37
C THR A 66 -8.75 4.68 -9.06
N ARG A 67 -8.78 4.62 -10.40
CA ARG A 67 -9.96 4.38 -11.24
C ARG A 67 -9.88 2.99 -11.88
N SER A 68 -10.95 2.55 -12.54
CA SER A 68 -11.02 1.22 -13.18
C SER A 68 -10.58 0.10 -12.20
N HIS A 69 -9.42 -0.52 -12.44
CA HIS A 69 -8.90 -1.67 -11.72
C HIS A 69 -8.34 -1.32 -10.33
N GLY A 70 -7.93 -0.07 -10.10
CA GLY A 70 -7.46 0.38 -8.79
C GLY A 70 -8.55 0.83 -7.82
N ALA A 71 -9.84 0.68 -8.15
CA ALA A 71 -10.94 1.17 -7.30
C ALA A 71 -11.29 0.23 -6.13
N GLY A 72 -10.87 -1.04 -6.17
CA GLY A 72 -11.14 -2.01 -5.12
C GLY A 72 -10.27 -1.80 -3.88
N LEU A 73 -8.97 -1.56 -4.07
CA LEU A 73 -8.01 -1.39 -2.98
C LEU A 73 -8.31 -0.18 -2.06
N PRO A 74 -8.62 1.04 -2.56
CA PRO A 74 -9.01 2.16 -1.71
C PRO A 74 -10.26 1.87 -0.87
N ARG A 75 -11.21 1.09 -1.38
CA ARG A 75 -12.40 0.67 -0.62
C ARG A 75 -12.03 -0.30 0.50
N ALA A 76 -11.18 -1.28 0.21
CA ALA A 76 -10.69 -2.23 1.20
C ALA A 76 -9.89 -1.52 2.32
N LEU A 77 -8.99 -0.60 1.97
CA LEU A 77 -8.21 0.19 2.92
C LEU A 77 -9.12 1.05 3.84
N ARG A 78 -10.14 1.70 3.27
CA ARG A 78 -11.12 2.48 4.06
C ARG A 78 -11.95 1.60 5.00
N ALA A 79 -12.35 0.40 4.56
CA ALA A 79 -13.09 -0.55 5.39
C ALA A 79 -12.23 -1.06 6.56
N ALA A 80 -10.93 -1.25 6.35
CA ALA A 80 -10.00 -1.72 7.38
C ALA A 80 -9.71 -0.70 8.50
N LYS A 81 -10.10 0.58 8.33
CA LYS A 81 -9.94 1.69 9.31
C LYS A 81 -8.52 1.82 9.90
N ARG A 82 -7.47 1.39 9.20
CA ARG A 82 -6.13 1.24 9.78
C ARG A 82 -5.01 2.02 9.10
N PHE A 83 -5.28 2.71 8.01
CA PHE A 83 -4.28 3.51 7.30
C PHE A 83 -4.90 4.82 6.80
N GLY A 84 -4.31 5.95 7.18
CA GLY A 84 -4.74 7.25 6.69
C GLY A 84 -4.44 7.36 5.20
N CYS A 85 -5.47 7.52 4.36
CA CYS A 85 -5.27 7.96 2.99
C CYS A 85 -4.95 9.46 3.02
N TYR A 86 -3.74 9.84 2.64
CA TYR A 86 -3.34 11.23 2.37
C TYR A 86 -2.91 11.35 0.92
#